data_AF-A0A0P7KHM4-F1
#
_entry.id   AF-A0A0P7KHM4-F1
#
_cell.length_a   1.000
_cell.length_b   1.000
_cell.length_c   1.000
_cell.angle_alpha   90.00
_cell.angle_beta   90.00
_cell.angle_gamma   90.00
#
_symmetry.space_group_name_H-M   'P 1'
#
loop_
_entity.id
_entity.type
_entity.pdbx_description
1 polymer ?
#
loop_
_entity_poly.entity_id
_entity_poly.type
_entity_poly.pdbx_seq_one_letter_code
_entity_poly.pdbx_strand_id
1 'polypeptide(L)' 'MNIKDIKEGDRITFRSPTRDGNRKLTRVVNGFWPNGLPTVRAHGWGNFVVRAHEIQEVIPMEDTSA' A
#
# COMPACT_ATOMS: atom_id res chain seq x y z
N MET A 1 -13.41 -5.02 -5.58
CA MET A 1 -12.56 -3.82 -5.47
C MET A 1 -11.49 -3.94 -6.53
N ASN A 2 -11.45 -3.03 -7.52
CA ASN A 2 -10.42 -3.08 -8.56
C ASN A 2 -9.12 -2.49 -8.00
N ILE A 3 -8.14 -3.35 -7.72
CA ILE A 3 -6.78 -2.97 -7.30
C ILE A 3 -6.02 -2.20 -8.42
N LYS A 4 -6.63 -2.07 -9.60
CA LYS A 4 -5.99 -1.56 -10.82
C LYS A 4 -5.70 -0.05 -10.80
N ASP A 5 -6.27 0.70 -9.86
CA ASP A 5 -6.21 2.16 -9.86
C ASP A 5 -5.48 2.74 -8.62
N ILE A 6 -4.63 1.96 -7.96
CA ILE A 6 -3.80 2.46 -6.85
C ILE A 6 -2.80 3.47 -7.42
N LYS A 7 -2.73 4.67 -6.84
CA LYS A 7 -1.74 5.71 -7.14
C LYS A 7 -0.90 6.09 -5.92
N GLU A 8 0.20 6.80 -6.15
CA GLU A 8 0.96 7.41 -5.05
C GLU A 8 0.06 8.38 -4.28
N GLY A 9 0.19 8.40 -2.95
CA GLY A 9 -0.67 9.18 -2.05
C GLY A 9 -1.88 8.42 -1.51
N ASP A 10 -2.35 7.36 -2.18
CA ASP A 10 -3.45 6.55 -1.69
C ASP A 10 -3.11 5.88 -0.36
N ARG A 11 -4.11 5.67 0.50
CA ARG A 11 -3.97 4.86 1.70
C ARG A 11 -4.43 3.44 1.42
N ILE A 12 -3.52 2.48 1.55
CA ILE A 12 -3.84 1.05 1.44
C ILE A 12 -3.79 0.38 2.80
N THR A 13 -4.77 -0.48 3.04
CA THR A 13 -4.79 -1.37 4.20
C THR A 13 -4.44 -2.78 3.75
N PHE A 14 -3.40 -3.38 4.32
CA PHE A 14 -2.91 -4.69 3.93
C PHE A 14 -2.54 -5.54 5.14
N ARG A 15 -2.50 -6.86 4.96
CA ARG A 15 -1.93 -7.80 5.93
C ARG A 15 -0.56 -8.23 5.46
N SER A 16 0.47 -7.87 6.22
CA SER A 16 1.83 -8.28 5.92
C SER A 16 2.18 -9.53 6.72
N PRO A 17 2.57 -10.65 6.08
CA PRO A 17 3.16 -11.79 6.76
C PRO A 17 4.61 -11.46 7.15
N THR A 18 4.81 -10.52 8.08
CA THR A 18 6.10 -10.43 8.75
C THR A 18 6.19 -11.55 9.79
N ARG A 19 7.43 -11.87 10.18
CA ARG A 19 7.79 -12.96 11.09
C ARG A 19 6.97 -12.99 12.39
N ASP A 20 6.38 -11.87 12.79
CA ASP A 20 5.66 -11.68 14.07
C ASP A 20 4.13 -11.61 13.96
N GLY A 21 3.53 -12.10 12.87
CA GLY A 21 2.11 -12.41 12.83
C GLY A 21 1.27 -11.37 12.08
N ASN A 22 1.14 -11.61 10.77
CA ASN A 22 0.09 -11.18 9.85
C ASN A 22 -0.63 -9.86 10.20
N ARG A 23 0.15 -8.83 10.54
CA ARG A 23 -0.38 -7.61 11.17
C ARG A 23 -1.08 -6.78 10.10
N LYS A 24 -2.31 -6.35 10.41
CA LYS A 24 -3.05 -5.40 9.57
C LYS A 24 -2.43 -4.02 9.73
N LEU A 25 -2.05 -3.40 8.61
CA LEU A 25 -1.43 -2.08 8.55
C LEU A 25 -2.15 -1.22 7.51
N THR A 26 -2.34 0.06 7.82
CA THR A 26 -2.80 1.07 6.86
C THR A 26 -1.69 2.07 6.62
N ARG A 27 -1.25 2.23 5.37
CA ARG A 27 -0.12 3.08 4.99
C ARG A 27 -0.38 3.81 3.68
N VAL A 28 0.32 4.93 3.50
CA VAL A 28 0.30 5.72 2.28
C VAL A 28 1.26 5.11 1.26
N VAL A 29 0.79 4.93 0.02
CA VAL A 29 1.60 4.52 -1.11
C VAL A 29 2.59 5.63 -1.43
N ASN A 30 3.88 5.27 -1.46
CA ASN A 30 4.97 6.22 -1.66
C ASN A 30 5.78 5.96 -2.94
N GLY A 31 5.31 5.04 -3.78
CA GLY A 31 5.99 4.62 -4.98
C GLY A 31 5.50 3.30 -5.51
N PHE A 32 6.16 2.84 -6.56
CA PHE A 32 5.93 1.54 -7.18
C PHE A 32 7.26 0.84 -7.47
N TRP A 33 7.27 -0.47 -7.26
CA TRP A 33 8.37 -1.33 -7.73
C TRP A 33 8.30 -1.46 -9.26
N PRO A 34 9.40 -1.80 -9.98
CA PRO A 34 9.40 -1.87 -11.45
C PRO A 34 8.35 -2.80 -12.09
N ASN A 35 7.76 -3.73 -11.32
CA ASN A 35 6.68 -4.61 -11.76
C ASN A 35 5.26 -4.06 -11.48
N GLY A 36 5.15 -2.80 -11.05
CA GLY A 36 3.88 -2.12 -10.77
C GLY A 36 3.29 -2.41 -9.38
N LEU A 37 4.02 -3.06 -8.48
CA LEU A 37 3.53 -3.26 -7.10
C LEU A 37 3.71 -2.00 -6.25
N PRO A 38 2.70 -1.58 -5.47
CA PRO A 38 2.81 -0.40 -4.64
C PRO A 38 3.83 -0.61 -3.51
N THR A 39 4.54 0.46 -3.19
CA THR A 39 5.44 0.51 -2.03
C THR A 39 4.90 1.41 -0.94
N VAL A 40 5.25 1.13 0.31
CA VAL A 40 4.92 1.95 1.49
C VAL A 40 6.09 2.03 2.46
N ARG A 41 6.03 2.97 3.42
CA ARG A 41 6.90 2.94 4.60
C ARG A 41 6.31 2.00 5.66
N ALA A 42 7.01 0.90 5.94
CA ALA A 42 6.58 -0.08 6.95
C ALA A 42 7.78 -0.81 7.56
N HIS A 43 7.68 -1.18 8.85
CA HIS A 43 8.70 -2.00 9.55
C HIS A 43 10.15 -1.48 9.45
N GLY A 44 10.35 -0.16 9.38
CA GLY A 44 11.68 0.46 9.22
C GLY A 44 12.17 0.52 7.78
N TRP A 45 11.45 -0.06 6.82
CA TRP A 45 11.75 -0.01 5.39
C TRP A 45 11.13 1.23 4.75
N GLY A 46 11.91 1.92 3.92
CA GLY A 46 11.45 3.10 3.16
C GLY A 46 10.50 2.75 2.00
N ASN A 47 10.74 1.62 1.32
CA ASN A 47 10.01 1.18 0.13
C ASN A 47 9.59 -0.30 0.27
N PHE A 48 8.82 -0.60 1.31
CA PHE A 48 8.28 -1.94 1.54
C PHE A 48 7.26 -2.27 0.45
N VAL A 49 7.50 -3.33 -0.31
CA VAL A 49 6.63 -3.77 -1.41
C VAL A 49 5.41 -4.50 -0.84
N VAL A 50 4.20 -4.10 -1.26
CA VAL A 50 2.95 -4.75 -0.88
C VAL A 50 2.38 -5.49 -2.08
N ARG A 51 2.06 -6.77 -1.92
CA ARG A 51 1.47 -7.56 -3.01
C ARG A 51 -0.01 -7.28 -3.11
N ALA A 52 -0.54 -7.29 -4.33
CA ALA A 52 -1.96 -7.03 -4.59
C ALA A 52 -2.92 -7.88 -3.73
N HIS A 53 -2.62 -9.16 -3.52
CA HIS A 53 -3.47 -10.06 -2.71
C HIS A 53 -3.37 -9.81 -1.19
N GLU A 54 -2.39 -9.05 -0.72
CA GLU A 54 -2.27 -8.65 0.68
C GLU A 54 -3.15 -7.44 1.01
N ILE A 55 -3.54 -6.67 -0.01
CA ILE A 55 -4.36 -5.46 0.10
C ILE A 55 -5.82 -5.84 0.33
N GLN A 56 -6.37 -5.33 1.42
CA GLN A 56 -7.76 -5.52 1.84
C GLN A 56 -8.64 -4.32 1.49
N GLU A 57 -8.06 -3.12 1.43
CA GLU A 57 -8.80 -1.86 1.23
C GLU A 57 -7.87 -0.81 0.61
N VAL A 58 -8.44 0.05 -0.22
CA VAL A 58 -7.78 1.22 -0.81
C VAL A 58 -8.68 2.43 -0.57
N ILE A 59 -8.12 3.48 0.02
CA ILE A 59 -8.74 4.79 0.21
C ILE A 59 -7.99 5.75 -0.72
N PRO A 60 -8.61 6.18 -1.83
CA PRO A 60 -7.99 7.11 -2.75
C PRO A 60 -7.63 8.42 -2.06
N MET A 61 -6.49 9.01 -2.41
CA MET A 61 -6.23 10.40 -2.06
C MET A 61 -7.21 11.27 -2.85
N GLU A 62 -8.09 11.98 -2.16
CA GLU A 62 -8.93 12.99 -2.79
C GLU A 62 -8.02 14.08 -3.36
N ASP A 63 -8.09 14.28 -4.67
CA ASP A 63 -7.50 15.44 -5.31
C ASP A 63 -8.30 16.65 -4.83
N THR A 64 -7.89 17.24 -3.71
CA THR A 64 -8.34 18.57 -3.31
C THR A 64 -7.70 19.57 -4.27
N SER A 65 -8.20 19.58 -5.51
CA SER A 65 -8.01 20.68 -6.45
C SER A 65 -8.92 21.81 -5.96
N ALA A 66 -8.39 22.63 -5.07
CA ALA A 66 -8.96 23.93 -4.70
C ALA A 66 -8.35 25.03 -5.58
#